data_AF-A0A0H4KI89-F1
#
_entry.id   AF-A0A0H4KI89-F1
#
_cell.length_a   1.000
_cell.length_b   1.000
_cell.length_c   1.000
_cell.angle_alpha   90.00
_cell.angle_beta   90.00
_cell.angle_gamma   90.00
#
_symmetry.space_group_name_H-M   'P 1'
#
loop_
_entity.id
_entity.type
_entity.pdbx_description
1 polymer ?
#
loop_
_entity_poly.entity_id
_entity_poly.type
_entity_poly.pdbx_seq_one_letter_code
_entity_poly.pdbx_strand_id
1 'polypeptide(L)'
;MEKIQSHEIKDIWRVQDGLLVEIYKYDSLGYHIHSDKIKAKIIRGCKGLKELKEDYTDSWEKKTYPKGTLLYHGQPVRAISDRNKFKAEIKSSGGSVLGSITEINKVLEDIEHILNQY
;
A
#
# COMPACT_ATOMS: atom_id res chain seq x y z
N MET A 1 12.49 -0.12 14.77
CA MET A 1 11.35 -0.23 13.83
C MET A 1 10.00 0.03 14.52
N GLU A 2 9.03 0.60 13.79
CA GLU A 2 7.67 0.92 14.26
C GLU A 2 6.66 0.69 13.13
N LYS A 3 5.49 0.10 13.42
CA LYS A 3 4.39 -0.02 12.45
C LYS A 3 3.53 1.25 12.46
N ILE A 4 3.80 2.16 11.52
CA ILE A 4 3.16 3.49 11.46
C ILE A 4 1.81 3.49 10.72
N GLN A 5 1.53 2.46 9.92
CA GLN A 5 0.21 2.26 9.31
C GLN A 5 -0.12 0.77 9.31
N SER A 6 -1.36 0.43 9.70
CA SER A 6 -1.88 -0.91 9.47
C SER A 6 -3.29 -0.87 8.90
N HIS A 7 -3.49 -1.56 7.78
CA HIS A 7 -4.78 -1.66 7.09
C HIS A 7 -4.83 -2.95 6.27
N GLU A 8 -6.03 -3.45 5.97
CA GLU A 8 -6.26 -4.65 5.16
C GLU A 8 -5.56 -4.65 3.80
N ILE A 9 -5.33 -3.48 3.18
CA ILE A 9 -4.69 -3.39 1.86
C ILE A 9 -3.20 -3.04 1.93
N LYS A 10 -2.75 -2.41 3.02
CA LYS A 10 -1.38 -1.90 3.12
C LYS A 10 -0.94 -1.66 4.55
N ASP A 11 0.23 -2.20 4.88
CA ASP A 11 0.95 -1.89 6.11
C ASP A 11 2.21 -1.09 5.78
N ILE A 12 2.60 -0.18 6.67
CA ILE A 12 3.83 0.62 6.54
C ILE A 12 4.59 0.55 7.85
N TRP A 13 5.85 0.15 7.75
CA TRP A 13 6.81 0.13 8.83
C TRP A 13 7.85 1.20 8.62
N ARG A 14 8.16 1.96 9.66
CA ARG A 14 9.36 2.79 9.72
C ARG A 14 10.47 1.95 10.34
N VAL A 15 11.50 1.64 9.55
CA VAL A 15 12.66 0.91 10.07
C VAL A 15 13.53 1.87 10.88
N GLN A 16 13.86 2.99 10.25
CA GLN A 16 14.55 4.15 10.81
C GLN A 16 14.09 5.43 10.09
N ASP A 17 14.57 6.58 10.53
CA ASP A 17 14.25 7.86 9.89
C ASP A 17 14.65 7.85 8.42
N GLY A 18 13.69 8.18 7.55
CA GLY A 18 13.92 8.22 6.10
C GLY A 18 13.91 6.85 5.40
N LEU A 19 13.62 5.73 6.10
CA LEU A 19 13.54 4.40 5.51
C LEU A 19 12.27 3.65 5.94
N LEU A 20 11.45 3.27 4.97
CA LEU A 20 10.19 2.56 5.15
C LEU A 20 10.20 1.18 4.51
N VAL A 21 9.44 0.26 5.10
CA VAL A 21 9.04 -1.00 4.46
C VAL A 21 7.53 -0.97 4.30
N GLU A 22 7.07 -1.05 3.06
CA GLU A 22 5.66 -1.02 2.70
C GLU A 22 5.23 -2.42 2.24
N ILE A 23 4.20 -2.98 2.89
CA ILE A 23 3.64 -4.29 2.55
C ILE A 23 2.28 -4.08 1.89
N TYR A 24 2.21 -4.41 0.60
CA TYR A 24 1.01 -4.34 -0.22
C TYR A 24 0.26 -5.67 -0.14
N LYS A 25 -0.99 -5.60 0.33
CA LYS A 25 -1.89 -6.73 0.59
C LYS A 25 -3.14 -6.64 -0.28
N TYR A 26 -2.99 -6.21 -1.52
CA TYR A 26 -4.08 -6.10 -2.48
C TYR A 26 -3.68 -6.58 -3.87
N ASP A 27 -4.68 -7.03 -4.64
CA ASP A 27 -4.59 -7.17 -6.09
C ASP A 27 -5.20 -5.95 -6.77
N SER A 28 -4.60 -5.55 -7.89
CA SER A 28 -5.20 -4.56 -8.77
C SER A 28 -6.37 -5.18 -9.53
N LEU A 29 -7.49 -4.46 -9.57
CA LEU A 29 -8.66 -4.83 -10.37
C LEU A 29 -8.67 -4.13 -11.74
N GLY A 30 -7.75 -3.19 -11.99
CA GLY A 30 -7.66 -2.47 -13.26
C GLY A 30 -6.75 -1.25 -13.21
N TYR A 31 -6.89 -0.39 -14.20
CA TYR A 31 -6.08 0.81 -14.36
C TYR A 31 -6.50 1.94 -13.43
N HIS A 32 -5.60 2.92 -13.28
CA HIS A 32 -5.85 4.11 -12.49
C HIS A 32 -6.98 4.95 -13.10
N ILE A 33 -7.98 5.29 -12.29
CA ILE A 33 -9.10 6.11 -12.73
C ILE A 33 -8.76 7.60 -12.55
N HIS A 34 -8.55 8.28 -13.68
CA HIS A 34 -8.33 9.74 -13.73
C HIS A 34 -9.67 10.48 -13.88
N SER A 35 -10.49 10.52 -12.83
CA SER A 35 -11.75 11.25 -12.88
C SER A 35 -12.10 11.94 -11.56
N ASP A 36 -12.27 13.26 -11.63
CA ASP A 36 -12.75 14.08 -10.51
C ASP A 36 -14.25 13.87 -10.23
N LYS A 37 -14.96 13.19 -11.15
CA LYS A 37 -16.40 12.92 -11.03
C LYS A 37 -16.71 11.68 -10.19
N ILE A 38 -15.70 10.96 -9.72
CA ILE A 38 -15.90 9.76 -8.92
C ILE A 38 -16.50 10.13 -7.57
N LYS A 39 -17.71 9.64 -7.29
CA LYS A 39 -18.29 9.73 -5.95
C LYS A 39 -17.68 8.67 -5.05
N ALA A 40 -16.66 9.05 -4.29
CA ALA A 40 -16.02 8.19 -3.31
C ALA A 40 -15.93 8.84 -1.92
N LYS A 41 -15.85 8.04 -0.86
CA LYS A 41 -15.50 8.49 0.49
C LYS A 41 -14.03 8.17 0.78
N ILE A 42 -13.35 9.02 1.53
CA ILE A 42 -12.00 8.73 2.03
C ILE A 42 -12.10 7.72 3.17
N ILE A 43 -11.26 6.69 3.13
CA ILE A 43 -11.15 5.69 4.20
C ILE A 43 -10.02 6.11 5.14
N ARG A 44 -10.30 6.10 6.45
CA ARG A 44 -9.29 6.40 7.49
C ARG A 44 -8.37 5.19 7.68
N GLY A 45 -7.14 5.44 8.12
CA GLY A 45 -6.17 4.37 8.41
C GLY A 45 -5.35 3.90 7.21
N CYS A 46 -5.64 4.35 5.99
CA CYS A 46 -4.77 4.16 4.84
C CYS A 46 -4.75 5.42 3.97
N LYS A 47 -3.62 6.14 3.96
CA LYS A 47 -3.51 7.37 3.16
C LYS A 47 -3.70 7.04 1.67
N GLY A 48 -4.52 7.84 0.98
CA GLY A 48 -4.80 7.64 -0.45
C GLY A 48 -5.88 6.60 -0.75
N LEU A 49 -6.47 5.95 0.27
CA LEU A 49 -7.56 5.00 0.10
C LEU A 49 -8.93 5.71 0.07
N LYS A 50 -9.72 5.39 -0.94
CA LYS A 50 -11.12 5.80 -1.07
C LYS A 50 -12.00 4.58 -1.32
N GLU A 51 -13.30 4.70 -1.09
CA GLU A 51 -14.30 3.68 -1.41
C GLU A 51 -15.42 4.30 -2.25
N LEU A 52 -15.80 3.62 -3.33
CA LEU A 52 -16.90 4.06 -4.20
C LEU A 52 -18.25 4.10 -3.47
N LYS A 53 -18.99 5.20 -3.62
CA LYS A 53 -20.33 5.37 -3.04
C LYS A 53 -21.46 4.87 -3.96
N GLU A 54 -21.17 4.70 -5.24
CA GLU A 54 -22.07 4.21 -6.28
C GLU A 54 -21.25 3.41 -7.30
N ASP A 55 -21.92 2.64 -8.15
CA ASP A 55 -21.27 1.95 -9.25
C ASP A 55 -20.63 2.97 -10.19
N TYR A 56 -19.43 2.64 -10.68
CA TYR A 56 -18.67 3.48 -11.60
C TYR A 56 -18.25 2.69 -12.82
N THR A 57 -18.68 3.13 -14.01
CA THR A 57 -18.20 2.56 -15.27
C THR A 57 -17.05 3.39 -15.80
N ASP A 58 -15.86 2.79 -15.87
CA ASP A 58 -14.71 3.40 -16.50
C ASP A 58 -14.95 3.53 -18.00
N SER A 59 -14.81 4.74 -18.53
CA SER A 59 -15.12 5.02 -19.93
C SER A 59 -14.11 4.42 -20.91
N TRP A 60 -12.90 4.13 -20.45
CA TRP A 60 -11.78 3.64 -21.27
C TRP A 60 -11.75 2.11 -21.29
N GLU A 61 -11.77 1.47 -20.13
CA GLU A 61 -11.85 0.01 -19.99
C GLU A 61 -13.24 -0.56 -20.31
N LYS A 62 -14.28 0.30 -20.33
CA LYS A 62 -15.70 -0.12 -20.38
C LYS A 62 -16.07 -1.11 -19.26
N LYS A 63 -15.35 -1.04 -18.13
CA LYS A 63 -15.53 -1.90 -16.97
C LYS A 63 -16.30 -1.18 -15.88
N THR A 64 -17.27 -1.87 -15.30
CA THR A 64 -18.05 -1.35 -14.18
C THR A 64 -17.48 -1.88 -12.86
N TYR A 65 -17.10 -0.95 -11.99
CA TYR A 65 -16.68 -1.19 -10.63
C TYR A 65 -17.87 -0.95 -9.69
N PRO A 66 -18.30 -1.94 -8.90
CA PRO A 66 -19.47 -1.79 -8.04
C PRO A 66 -19.20 -0.82 -6.88
N LYS A 67 -20.28 -0.25 -6.33
CA LYS A 67 -20.29 0.43 -5.04
C LYS A 67 -19.55 -0.40 -3.99
N GLY A 68 -18.73 0.24 -3.17
CA GLY A 68 -17.90 -0.43 -2.18
C GLY A 68 -16.51 -0.85 -2.70
N THR A 69 -16.23 -0.72 -3.99
CA THR A 69 -14.86 -0.96 -4.51
C THR A 69 -13.88 0.03 -3.90
N LEU A 70 -12.74 -0.48 -3.44
CA LEU A 70 -11.66 0.32 -2.90
C LEU A 70 -10.80 0.90 -4.03
N LEU A 71 -10.44 2.17 -3.91
CA LEU A 71 -9.55 2.89 -4.81
C LEU A 71 -8.30 3.33 -4.02
N TYR A 72 -7.17 2.68 -4.24
CA TYR A 72 -5.89 3.06 -3.64
C TYR A 72 -5.12 3.97 -4.61
N HIS A 73 -4.93 5.23 -4.23
CA HIS A 73 -4.38 6.27 -5.12
C HIS A 73 -5.03 6.30 -6.50
N GLY A 74 -6.35 6.07 -6.58
CA GLY A 74 -7.10 6.05 -7.85
C GLY A 74 -7.11 4.71 -8.59
N GLN A 75 -6.29 3.74 -8.17
CA GLN A 75 -6.34 2.38 -8.71
C GLN A 75 -7.42 1.54 -8.00
N PRO A 76 -8.34 0.88 -8.73
CA PRO A 76 -9.26 -0.10 -8.16
C PRO A 76 -8.50 -1.31 -7.62
N VAL A 77 -8.75 -1.67 -6.36
CA VAL A 77 -8.04 -2.74 -5.66
C VAL A 77 -8.98 -3.61 -4.85
N ARG A 78 -8.55 -4.84 -4.59
CA ARG A 78 -9.19 -5.77 -3.65
C ARG A 78 -8.17 -6.30 -2.67
N ALA A 79 -8.48 -6.26 -1.38
CA ALA A 79 -7.65 -6.87 -0.35
C ALA A 79 -7.47 -8.38 -0.63
N ILE A 80 -6.28 -8.89 -0.34
CA ILE A 80 -5.95 -10.31 -0.45
C ILE A 80 -5.46 -10.82 0.90
N SER A 81 -5.72 -12.10 1.16
CA SER A 81 -5.28 -12.81 2.37
C SER A 81 -4.13 -13.80 2.11
N ASP A 82 -3.88 -14.14 0.85
CA ASP A 82 -2.78 -15.02 0.46
C ASP A 82 -1.44 -14.29 0.57
N ARG A 83 -0.73 -14.61 1.66
CA ARG A 83 0.60 -14.07 2.00
C ARG A 83 1.61 -14.19 0.87
N ASN A 84 1.54 -15.25 0.06
CA ASN A 84 2.47 -15.47 -1.06
C ASN A 84 2.30 -14.47 -2.21
N LYS A 85 1.18 -13.73 -2.23
CA LYS A 85 0.89 -12.70 -3.23
C LYS A 85 1.17 -11.30 -2.73
N PHE A 86 1.54 -11.15 -1.45
CA PHE A 86 1.91 -9.85 -0.91
C PHE A 86 3.17 -9.36 -1.60
N LYS A 87 3.24 -8.05 -1.78
CA LYS A 87 4.43 -7.39 -2.34
C LYS A 87 5.03 -6.52 -1.28
N ALA A 88 6.34 -6.56 -1.13
CA ALA A 88 7.09 -5.69 -0.24
C ALA A 88 7.90 -4.68 -1.06
N GLU A 89 7.95 -3.45 -0.58
CA GLU A 89 8.79 -2.39 -1.14
C GLU A 89 9.59 -1.76 0.00
N ILE A 90 10.91 -1.66 -0.17
CA ILE A 90 11.77 -0.88 0.71
C ILE A 90 11.93 0.50 0.06
N LYS A 91 11.53 1.55 0.78
CA LYS A 91 11.43 2.89 0.24
C LYS A 91 12.24 3.89 1.05
N SER A 92 13.15 4.59 0.38
CA SER A 92 13.73 5.81 0.94
C SER A 92 12.70 6.93 0.89
N SER A 93 12.44 7.55 2.03
CA SER A 93 11.58 8.73 2.17
C SER A 93 12.42 9.99 2.44
N GLY A 94 13.53 10.14 1.71
CA GLY A 94 14.48 11.24 1.87
C GLY A 94 15.65 10.94 2.80
N GLY A 95 15.88 9.65 3.14
CA GLY A 95 17.04 9.20 3.90
C GLY A 95 17.86 8.14 3.18
N SER A 96 18.99 7.76 3.78
CA SER A 96 19.81 6.65 3.36
C SER A 96 20.28 5.86 4.58
N VAL A 97 20.76 4.63 4.36
CA VAL A 97 21.44 3.87 5.41
C VAL A 97 22.92 4.17 5.30
N LEU A 98 23.50 4.78 6.33
CA LEU A 98 24.93 5.05 6.43
C LEU A 98 25.41 4.61 7.81
N GLY A 99 26.48 3.84 7.84
CA GLY A 99 27.09 3.34 9.06
C GLY A 99 28.18 2.33 8.77
N SER A 100 28.76 1.78 9.83
CA SER A 100 29.61 0.59 9.77
C SER A 100 28.85 -0.62 9.19
N ILE A 101 29.59 -1.66 8.78
CA ILE A 101 29.01 -2.92 8.30
C ILE A 101 28.04 -3.50 9.34
N THR A 102 28.40 -3.45 10.62
CA THR A 102 27.55 -3.94 11.72
C THR A 102 26.23 -3.17 11.80
N GLU A 103 26.25 -1.85 11.64
CA GLU A 103 25.04 -1.02 11.69
C GLU A 103 24.14 -1.27 10.47
N ILE A 104 24.73 -1.41 9.28
CA ILE A 104 23.98 -1.75 8.06
C ILE A 104 23.33 -3.13 8.19
N ASN A 105 24.06 -4.13 8.67
CA ASN A 105 23.52 -5.48 8.88
C ASN A 105 22.33 -5.49 9.84
N LYS A 106 22.39 -4.70 10.91
CA LYS A 106 21.26 -4.55 11.84
C LYS A 106 20.00 -4.00 11.16
N VAL A 107 20.14 -3.04 10.25
CA VAL A 107 19.00 -2.52 9.47
C VAL A 107 18.43 -3.58 8.53
N LEU A 108 19.29 -4.41 7.93
CA LEU A 108 18.85 -5.53 7.09
C LEU A 108 18.12 -6.60 7.91
N GLU A 109 18.62 -6.93 9.10
CA GLU A 109 17.96 -7.84 10.04
C GLU A 109 16.57 -7.33 10.47
N ASP A 110 16.44 -6.02 10.75
CA ASP A 110 15.15 -5.41 11.07
C ASP A 110 14.16 -5.52 9.88
N ILE A 111 14.63 -5.31 8.65
CA ILE A 111 13.83 -5.48 7.44
C ILE A 111 13.41 -6.94 7.28
N GLU A 112 14.34 -7.89 7.40
CA GLU A 112 14.06 -9.32 7.31
C GLU A 112 13.05 -9.76 8.39
N HIS A 113 13.19 -9.25 9.61
CA HIS A 113 12.24 -9.50 10.69
C HIS A 113 10.83 -9.03 10.31
N ILE A 114 10.69 -7.84 9.73
CA ILE A 114 9.39 -7.33 9.24
C ILE A 114 8.84 -8.26 8.16
N LEU A 115 9.65 -8.65 7.17
CA LEU A 115 9.20 -9.50 6.07
C LEU A 115 8.72 -10.87 6.56
N ASN A 116 9.38 -11.47 7.54
CA ASN A 116 9.01 -12.76 8.13
C ASN A 116 7.67 -12.73 8.90
N GLN A 117 7.12 -11.55 9.19
CA GLN A 117 5.78 -11.41 9.77
C GLN A 117 4.66 -11.57 8.72
N TYR A 118 4.99 -11.52 7.43
CA TYR A 118 4.08 -11.62 6.28
C TYR A 118 4.36 -12.81 5.40
#